data_AF-A0A955N7W8-F1
#
_entry.id   AF-A0A955N7W8-F1
#
_cell.length_a   1.000
_cell.length_b   1.000
_cell.length_c   1.000
_cell.angle_alpha   90.00
_cell.angle_beta   90.00
_cell.angle_gamma   90.00
#
_symmetry.space_group_name_H-M   'P 1'
#
loop_
_entity.id
_entity.type
_entity.pdbx_description
1 polymer ?
#
loop_
_entity_poly.entity_id
_entity_poly.type
_entity_poly.pdbx_seq_one_letter_code
_entity_poly.pdbx_strand_id
1 'polypeptide(L)'
;MNRAGCVPYDMEYFTARNEKPANYCQEKVRECDVYVGVLGLRYGSSVRDRPDVSYTELEFEAASQPPTIPRLVFVLDPYAMVPVEPFSDPQFGDKQKKFRKRIQDAGVMFKQFSNVHELEKLVYQALVENVPSQDEIGQPKTIEWDKSPYPGLQWFDWDYAPLYFGR
;
A
#
# COMPACT_ATOMS: atom_id res chain seq x y z
N MET A 1 4.79 -5.85 9.87
CA MET A 1 5.30 -6.51 8.65
C MET A 1 4.48 -7.78 8.42
N ASN A 2 3.98 -8.01 7.21
CA ASN A 2 3.19 -9.20 6.85
C ASN A 2 4.09 -10.34 6.34
N ARG A 3 3.48 -11.48 5.96
CA ARG A 3 4.21 -12.65 5.43
C ARG A 3 4.99 -12.38 4.14
N ALA A 4 4.63 -11.33 3.40
CA ALA A 4 5.31 -10.88 2.19
C ALA A 4 6.37 -9.80 2.47
N GLY A 5 6.74 -9.56 3.74
CA GLY A 5 7.73 -8.54 4.09
C GLY A 5 7.23 -7.09 3.96
N CYS A 6 5.95 -6.87 3.68
CA CYS A 6 5.37 -5.54 3.48
C CYS A 6 4.81 -4.97 4.79
N VAL A 7 4.75 -3.64 4.91
CA VAL A 7 4.08 -2.95 6.02
C VAL A 7 2.81 -2.29 5.49
N PRO A 8 1.60 -2.74 5.89
CA PRO A 8 0.38 -2.09 5.46
C PRO A 8 0.25 -0.71 6.11
N TYR A 9 -0.17 0.28 5.33
CA TYR A 9 -0.53 1.60 5.82
C TYR A 9 -2.06 1.73 5.73
N ASP A 10 -2.73 1.67 6.87
CA ASP A 10 -4.19 1.77 6.98
C ASP A 10 -4.60 3.09 7.63
N MET A 11 -5.73 3.65 7.18
CA MET A 11 -6.37 4.81 7.78
C MET A 11 -6.73 4.59 9.27
N GLU A 12 -6.95 3.35 9.70
CA GLU A 12 -7.20 3.04 11.12
C GLU A 12 -6.02 3.43 12.04
N TYR A 13 -4.81 3.53 11.50
CA TYR A 13 -3.63 3.96 12.26
C TYR A 13 -3.46 5.48 12.30
N PHE A 14 -4.39 6.25 11.72
CA PHE A 14 -4.27 7.71 11.67
C PHE A 14 -4.59 8.31 13.04
N THR A 15 -3.60 9.01 13.60
CA THR A 15 -3.74 9.78 14.84
C THR A 15 -4.44 11.11 14.58
N ALA A 16 -4.93 11.77 15.65
CA ALA A 16 -5.52 13.10 15.56
C ALA A 16 -4.52 14.10 14.95
N ARG A 17 -4.92 14.80 13.89
CA ARG A 17 -4.09 15.72 13.11
C ARG A 17 -4.90 16.93 12.64
N ASN A 18 -4.22 18.04 12.36
CA ASN A 18 -4.81 19.27 11.83
C ASN A 18 -4.97 19.26 10.28
N GLU A 19 -4.46 18.23 9.62
CA GLU A 19 -4.58 18.03 8.16
C GLU A 19 -5.91 17.39 7.78
N LYS A 20 -6.38 17.67 6.56
CA LYS A 20 -7.59 17.05 6.02
C LYS A 20 -7.33 15.56 5.73
N PRO A 21 -8.22 14.63 6.16
CA PRO A 21 -8.02 13.20 5.93
C PRO A 21 -7.76 12.85 4.46
N ALA A 22 -8.47 13.50 3.54
CA ALA A 22 -8.31 13.30 2.10
C ALA A 22 -6.88 13.59 1.60
N ASN A 23 -6.30 14.72 2.00
CA ASN A 23 -4.94 15.10 1.59
C ASN A 23 -3.92 14.12 2.16
N TYR A 24 -4.08 13.79 3.44
CA TYR A 24 -3.18 12.87 4.13
C TYR A 24 -3.22 11.45 3.53
N CYS A 25 -4.42 10.93 3.20
CA CYS A 25 -4.55 9.65 2.47
C CYS A 25 -3.77 9.67 1.15
N GLN A 26 -3.92 10.72 0.36
CA GLN A 26 -3.24 10.82 -0.94
C GLN A 26 -1.73 10.90 -0.79
N GLU A 27 -1.23 11.68 0.16
CA GLU A 27 0.20 11.77 0.46
C GLU A 27 0.75 10.41 0.88
N LYS A 28 0.06 9.70 1.79
CA LYS A 28 0.50 8.37 2.23
C LYS A 28 0.48 7.33 1.14
N VAL A 29 -0.52 7.33 0.27
CA VAL A 29 -0.51 6.45 -0.91
C VAL A 29 0.70 6.74 -1.80
N ARG A 30 1.09 8.01 -1.98
CA ARG A 30 2.25 8.37 -2.81
C ARG A 30 3.60 8.03 -2.17
N GLU A 31 3.66 7.87 -0.85
CA GLU A 31 4.84 7.41 -0.13
C GLU A 31 5.02 5.88 -0.19
N CYS A 32 3.99 5.13 -0.59
CA CYS A 32 4.04 3.67 -0.69
C CYS A 32 4.75 3.19 -1.96
N ASP A 33 5.43 2.05 -1.84
CA ASP A 33 6.04 1.36 -2.99
C ASP A 33 5.01 0.69 -3.90
N VAL A 34 3.86 0.30 -3.35
CA VAL A 34 2.77 -0.39 -4.06
C VAL A 34 1.42 -0.03 -3.47
N TYR A 35 0.43 0.17 -4.34
CA TYR A 35 -0.97 0.28 -3.95
C TYR A 35 -1.68 -1.06 -4.12
N VAL A 36 -2.36 -1.52 -3.08
CA VAL A 36 -3.22 -2.71 -3.12
C VAL A 36 -4.67 -2.29 -2.97
N GLY A 37 -5.47 -2.43 -4.03
CA GLY A 37 -6.89 -2.09 -4.03
C GLY A 37 -7.77 -3.33 -3.99
N VAL A 38 -8.64 -3.46 -2.99
CA VAL A 38 -9.62 -4.56 -2.88
C VAL A 38 -11.03 -4.02 -3.06
N LEU A 39 -11.68 -4.38 -4.16
CA LEU A 39 -12.97 -3.85 -4.57
C LEU A 39 -14.08 -4.86 -4.35
N GLY A 40 -14.77 -4.75 -3.21
CA GLY A 40 -15.95 -5.55 -2.83
C GLY A 40 -17.28 -4.97 -3.35
N LEU A 41 -18.39 -5.37 -2.75
CA LEU A 41 -19.73 -4.85 -3.09
C LEU A 41 -19.95 -3.42 -2.55
N ARG A 42 -19.25 -3.05 -1.47
CA ARG A 42 -19.31 -1.74 -0.84
C ARG A 42 -18.52 -0.70 -1.63
N TYR A 43 -19.10 0.48 -1.81
CA TYR A 43 -18.45 1.68 -2.36
C TYR A 43 -17.54 2.37 -1.35
N GLY A 44 -17.96 2.38 -0.09
CA GLY A 44 -17.22 2.98 1.02
C GLY A 44 -17.66 4.41 1.31
N SER A 45 -16.83 5.11 2.08
CA SER A 45 -17.15 6.47 2.54
C SER A 45 -16.75 7.52 1.49
N SER A 46 -17.66 8.46 1.24
CA SER A 46 -17.36 9.63 0.41
C SER A 46 -16.39 10.59 1.09
N VAL A 47 -15.55 11.26 0.30
CA VAL A 47 -14.66 12.31 0.76
C VAL A 47 -15.51 13.53 1.15
N ARG A 48 -15.29 14.08 2.34
CA ARG A 48 -16.11 15.18 2.89
C ARG A 48 -16.16 16.40 1.97
N ASP A 49 -15.03 16.75 1.36
CA ASP A 49 -14.88 17.90 0.47
C ASP A 49 -15.16 17.57 -1.01
N ARG A 50 -15.35 16.28 -1.34
CA ARG A 50 -15.63 15.74 -2.68
C ARG A 50 -16.63 14.58 -2.58
N PRO A 51 -17.91 14.86 -2.26
CA PRO A 51 -18.89 13.82 -1.91
C PRO A 51 -19.25 12.87 -3.08
N ASP A 52 -18.87 13.25 -4.30
CA ASP A 52 -18.96 12.42 -5.49
C ASP A 52 -17.95 11.27 -5.50
N VAL A 53 -16.80 11.42 -4.85
CA VAL A 53 -15.66 10.48 -4.85
C VAL A 53 -15.54 9.75 -3.50
N SER A 54 -15.26 8.45 -3.49
CA SER A 54 -14.91 7.72 -2.25
C SER A 54 -13.43 7.83 -1.90
N TYR A 55 -13.07 7.54 -0.65
CA TYR A 55 -11.64 7.47 -0.27
C TYR A 55 -10.89 6.42 -1.10
N THR A 56 -11.49 5.25 -1.37
CA THR A 56 -10.86 4.22 -2.21
C THR A 56 -10.63 4.71 -3.65
N GLU A 57 -11.56 5.48 -4.21
CA GLU A 57 -11.36 6.12 -5.51
C GLU A 57 -10.22 7.15 -5.46
N LEU A 58 -10.19 7.97 -4.40
CA LEU A 58 -9.18 9.00 -4.19
C LEU A 58 -7.77 8.41 -4.05
N GLU A 59 -7.63 7.29 -3.34
CA GLU A 59 -6.39 6.55 -3.15
C GLU A 59 -5.92 5.94 -4.47
N PHE A 60 -6.82 5.29 -5.21
CA PHE A 60 -6.49 4.76 -6.53
C PHE A 60 -6.04 5.88 -7.49
N GLU A 61 -6.72 7.03 -7.47
CA GLU A 61 -6.31 8.20 -8.25
C GLU A 61 -4.93 8.71 -7.83
N ALA A 62 -4.65 8.78 -6.53
CA ALA A 62 -3.33 9.20 -6.03
C ALA A 62 -2.21 8.25 -6.49
N ALA A 63 -2.44 6.93 -6.42
CA ALA A 63 -1.49 5.92 -6.91
C ALA A 63 -1.29 5.97 -8.44
N SER A 64 -2.26 6.51 -9.16
CA SER A 64 -2.24 6.62 -10.62
C SER A 64 -1.49 7.86 -11.12
N GLN A 65 -1.34 8.89 -10.29
CA GLN A 65 -0.67 10.13 -10.66
C GLN A 65 0.85 9.95 -10.79
N PRO A 66 1.54 10.72 -11.66
CA PRO A 66 3.00 10.67 -11.77
C PRO A 66 3.71 11.14 -10.49
N PRO A 67 4.76 10.43 -10.01
CA PRO A 67 5.21 9.12 -10.49
C PRO A 67 4.20 8.03 -10.12
N THR A 68 3.72 7.30 -11.12
CA THR A 68 2.72 6.25 -10.92
C THR A 68 3.38 5.08 -10.19
N ILE A 69 2.78 4.65 -9.08
CA ILE A 69 3.23 3.47 -8.35
C ILE A 69 2.52 2.21 -8.88
N PRO A 70 3.12 1.01 -8.75
CA PRO A 70 2.46 -0.25 -9.03
C PRO A 70 1.10 -0.35 -8.31
N ARG A 71 0.05 -0.72 -9.05
CA ARG A 71 -1.33 -0.85 -8.56
C ARG A 71 -1.80 -2.29 -8.74
N LEU A 72 -1.90 -3.02 -7.63
CA LEU A 72 -2.39 -4.40 -7.58
C LEU A 72 -3.86 -4.38 -7.20
N VAL A 73 -4.75 -4.58 -8.16
CA VAL A 73 -6.20 -4.45 -7.94
C VAL A 73 -6.88 -5.83 -7.95
N PHE A 74 -7.69 -6.07 -6.93
CA PHE A 74 -8.45 -7.29 -6.74
C PHE A 74 -9.93 -6.96 -6.69
N VAL A 75 -10.74 -7.56 -7.56
CA VAL A 75 -12.17 -7.24 -7.70
C VAL A 75 -12.99 -8.46 -7.35
N LEU A 76 -13.92 -8.32 -6.41
CA LEU A 76 -14.83 -9.42 -6.07
C LEU A 76 -15.70 -9.77 -7.28
N ASP A 77 -15.69 -11.06 -7.64
CA ASP A 77 -16.50 -11.64 -8.72
C ASP A 77 -17.99 -11.31 -8.48
N PRO A 78 -18.71 -10.77 -9.49
CA PRO A 78 -20.15 -10.49 -9.36
C PRO A 78 -21.00 -11.72 -9.03
N TYR A 79 -20.51 -12.94 -9.28
CA TYR A 79 -21.18 -14.20 -8.96
C TYR A 79 -20.69 -14.85 -7.66
N ALA A 80 -19.78 -14.19 -6.93
CA ALA A 80 -19.31 -14.69 -5.65
C ALA A 80 -20.43 -14.77 -4.61
N MET A 81 -20.51 -15.89 -3.90
CA MET A 81 -21.45 -16.07 -2.79
C MET A 81 -20.86 -15.48 -1.52
N VAL A 82 -21.02 -14.16 -1.34
CA VAL A 82 -20.64 -13.45 -0.11
C VAL A 82 -21.87 -12.84 0.58
N PRO A 83 -21.87 -12.65 1.91
CA PRO A 83 -22.96 -11.96 2.60
C PRO A 83 -23.15 -10.55 2.03
N VAL A 84 -24.37 -10.20 1.61
CA VAL A 84 -24.61 -8.90 0.95
C VAL A 84 -24.81 -7.79 1.99
N GLU A 85 -25.59 -8.03 3.03
CA GLU A 85 -26.00 -7.00 4.00
C GLU A 85 -24.84 -6.31 4.74
N PRO A 86 -23.85 -7.01 5.31
CA PRO A 86 -22.73 -6.33 5.99
C PRO A 86 -21.69 -5.74 5.02
N PHE A 87 -21.67 -6.19 3.76
CA PHE A 87 -20.62 -5.88 2.79
C PHE A 87 -21.10 -5.05 1.60
N SER A 88 -22.31 -4.49 1.65
CA SER A 88 -22.84 -3.60 0.61
C SER A 88 -23.39 -2.31 1.21
N ASP A 89 -23.36 -1.25 0.40
CA ASP A 89 -24.00 0.03 0.67
C ASP A 89 -24.95 0.35 -0.49
N PRO A 90 -26.19 -0.20 -0.50
CA PRO A 90 -27.08 -0.15 -1.66
C PRO A 90 -27.28 1.26 -2.24
N GLN A 91 -27.29 2.30 -1.39
CA GLN A 91 -27.36 3.71 -1.78
C GLN A 91 -26.23 4.17 -2.72
N PHE A 92 -25.08 3.49 -2.71
CA PHE A 92 -23.91 3.79 -3.55
C PHE A 92 -23.63 2.71 -4.60
N GLY A 93 -24.54 1.75 -4.79
CA GLY A 93 -24.33 0.63 -5.72
C GLY A 93 -24.01 1.06 -7.15
N ASP A 94 -24.65 2.12 -7.66
CA ASP A 94 -24.35 2.65 -8.99
C ASP A 94 -22.97 3.33 -9.07
N LYS A 95 -22.53 3.97 -7.99
CA LYS A 95 -21.17 4.52 -7.92
C LYS A 95 -20.14 3.39 -7.92
N GLN A 96 -20.37 2.33 -7.14
CA GLN A 96 -19.47 1.17 -7.11
C GLN A 96 -19.38 0.47 -8.47
N LYS A 97 -20.50 0.30 -9.17
CA LYS A 97 -20.50 -0.25 -10.53
C LYS A 97 -19.69 0.62 -11.49
N LYS A 98 -19.88 1.94 -11.45
CA LYS A 98 -19.11 2.89 -12.27
C LYS A 98 -17.61 2.82 -11.98
N PHE A 99 -17.24 2.76 -10.70
CA PHE A 99 -15.84 2.66 -10.32
C PHE A 99 -15.18 1.37 -10.79
N ARG A 100 -15.83 0.22 -10.56
CA ARG A 100 -15.36 -1.08 -11.06
C ARG A 100 -15.17 -1.08 -12.57
N LYS A 101 -16.08 -0.46 -13.33
CA LYS A 101 -15.94 -0.29 -14.78
C LYS A 101 -14.74 0.59 -15.13
N ARG A 102 -14.57 1.73 -14.43
CA ARG A 102 -13.42 2.63 -14.62
C ARG A 102 -12.08 1.92 -14.41
N ILE A 103 -11.98 1.00 -13.46
CA ILE A 103 -10.78 0.19 -13.23
C ILE A 103 -10.48 -0.71 -14.43
N GLN A 104 -11.51 -1.36 -15.00
CA GLN A 104 -11.37 -2.20 -16.19
C GLN A 104 -10.90 -1.37 -17.39
N ASP A 105 -11.40 -0.15 -17.52
CA ASP A 105 -11.04 0.78 -18.61
C ASP A 105 -9.67 1.46 -18.40
N ALA A 106 -9.16 1.49 -17.16
CA ALA A 106 -7.91 2.20 -16.79
C ALA A 106 -6.62 1.49 -17.21
N GLY A 107 -6.71 0.33 -17.89
CA GLY A 107 -5.54 -0.43 -18.35
C GLY A 107 -4.70 -1.02 -17.21
N VAL A 108 -5.26 -1.12 -16.00
CA VAL A 108 -4.60 -1.74 -14.85
C VAL A 108 -4.90 -3.24 -14.85
N MET A 109 -3.87 -4.07 -14.67
CA MET A 109 -4.11 -5.50 -14.44
C MET A 109 -4.85 -5.68 -13.11
N PHE A 110 -6.01 -6.34 -13.17
CA PHE A 110 -6.74 -6.76 -11.98
C PHE A 110 -6.96 -8.27 -11.99
N LYS A 111 -7.12 -8.85 -10.79
CA LYS A 111 -7.56 -10.24 -10.62
C LYS A 111 -8.92 -10.28 -9.95
N GLN A 112 -9.75 -11.23 -10.37
CA GLN A 112 -11.00 -11.51 -9.68
C GLN A 112 -10.78 -12.49 -8.54
N PHE A 113 -11.60 -12.39 -7.50
CA PHE A 113 -11.64 -13.35 -6.40
C PHE A 113 -13.09 -13.62 -6.01
N SER A 114 -13.36 -14.84 -5.54
CA SER A 114 -14.70 -15.26 -5.11
C SER A 114 -14.81 -15.50 -3.60
N ASN A 115 -13.69 -15.58 -2.90
CA ASN A 115 -13.66 -15.80 -1.45
C ASN A 115 -12.35 -15.25 -0.83
N VAL A 116 -12.32 -15.22 0.51
CA VAL A 116 -11.20 -14.64 1.28
C VAL A 116 -9.90 -15.43 1.12
N HIS A 117 -9.95 -16.76 1.04
CA HIS A 117 -8.74 -17.58 0.88
C HIS A 117 -8.07 -17.37 -0.47
N GLU A 118 -8.88 -17.24 -1.52
CA GLU A 118 -8.40 -16.90 -2.86
C GLU A 118 -7.78 -15.49 -2.87
N LEU A 119 -8.46 -14.52 -2.26
CA LEU A 119 -7.92 -13.17 -2.12
C LEU A 119 -6.57 -13.16 -1.40
N GLU A 120 -6.44 -13.85 -0.27
CA GLU A 120 -5.18 -13.96 0.48
C GLU A 120 -4.05 -14.49 -0.40
N LYS A 121 -4.30 -15.58 -1.14
CA LYS A 121 -3.32 -16.18 -2.04
C LYS A 121 -2.92 -15.21 -3.16
N LEU A 122 -3.89 -14.57 -3.81
CA LEU A 122 -3.66 -13.65 -4.91
C LEU A 122 -2.87 -12.42 -4.47
N VAL A 123 -3.20 -11.84 -3.32
CA VAL A 123 -2.48 -10.70 -2.75
C VAL A 123 -1.05 -11.10 -2.40
N TYR A 124 -0.86 -12.25 -1.74
CA TYR A 124 0.47 -12.73 -1.38
C TYR A 124 1.36 -12.94 -2.61
N GLN A 125 0.85 -13.65 -3.63
CA GLN A 125 1.59 -13.89 -4.88
C GLN A 125 1.95 -12.58 -5.58
N ALA A 126 0.99 -11.67 -5.72
CA ALA A 126 1.22 -10.40 -6.38
C ALA A 126 2.25 -9.53 -5.65
N LEU A 127 2.25 -9.52 -4.31
CA LEU A 127 3.25 -8.80 -3.53
C LEU A 127 4.64 -9.41 -3.70
N VAL A 128 4.79 -10.73 -3.62
CA VAL A 128 6.09 -11.40 -3.81
C VAL A 128 6.67 -11.19 -5.21
N GLU A 129 5.81 -11.11 -6.24
CA GLU A 129 6.24 -10.91 -7.63
C GLU A 129 6.56 -9.45 -7.97
N ASN A 130 5.94 -8.48 -7.29
CA ASN A 130 6.02 -7.05 -7.66
C ASN A 130 6.76 -6.18 -6.63
N VAL A 131 7.00 -6.69 -5.42
CA VAL A 131 7.78 -5.99 -4.40
C VAL A 131 9.18 -6.63 -4.40
N PRO A 132 10.23 -5.88 -4.77
CA PRO A 132 11.58 -6.41 -4.75
C PRO A 132 11.93 -6.92 -3.35
N SER A 133 12.66 -8.03 -3.29
CA SER A 133 13.22 -8.56 -2.06
C SER A 133 13.96 -7.45 -1.31
N GLN A 134 13.88 -7.43 0.03
CA GLN A 134 14.69 -6.52 0.86
C GLN A 134 16.19 -6.61 0.52
N ASP A 135 16.64 -7.74 -0.03
CA ASP A 135 18.01 -7.97 -0.52
C ASP A 135 18.42 -7.05 -1.70
N GLU A 136 17.47 -6.53 -2.49
CA GLU A 136 17.76 -5.65 -3.64
C GLU A 136 17.71 -4.16 -3.29
N ILE A 137 16.96 -3.77 -2.26
CA ILE A 137 16.78 -2.35 -1.85
C ILE A 137 17.94 -1.90 -0.94
N GLY A 138 18.73 -2.82 -0.41
CA GLY A 138 19.94 -2.47 0.30
C GLY A 138 20.77 -3.70 0.63
N GLN A 139 21.68 -4.09 -0.27
CA GLN A 139 22.95 -4.58 0.25
C GLN A 139 23.51 -3.44 1.12
N PRO A 140 23.70 -3.62 2.44
CA PRO A 140 24.48 -2.66 3.19
C PRO A 140 25.83 -2.63 2.48
N LYS A 141 26.15 -1.51 1.84
CA LYS A 141 27.52 -1.29 1.40
C LYS A 141 28.33 -1.34 2.68
N THR A 142 29.03 -2.45 2.90
CA THR A 142 30.10 -2.50 3.88
C THR A 142 30.99 -1.33 3.52
N ILE A 143 30.92 -0.25 4.30
CA ILE A 143 31.84 0.84 4.10
C ILE A 143 33.17 0.23 4.51
N GLU A 144 34.09 0.09 3.55
CA GLU A 144 35.48 -0.20 3.89
C GLU A 144 35.99 0.99 4.70
N TRP A 145 35.85 0.89 6.01
CA TRP A 145 36.37 1.83 6.99
C TRP A 145 37.79 1.41 7.32
N ASP A 146 38.78 2.11 6.79
CA ASP A 146 40.12 2.09 7.37
C ASP A 146 40.22 3.10 8.53
N LYS A 147 39.48 4.21 8.44
CA LYS A 147 39.38 5.30 9.42
C LYS A 147 37.98 5.92 9.41
N SER A 148 37.54 6.43 10.56
CA SER A 148 36.25 7.11 10.68
C SER A 148 36.12 8.33 9.75
N PRO A 149 35.03 8.45 8.97
CA PRO A 149 34.69 9.62 8.16
C PRO A 149 34.21 10.79 9.02
N TYR A 150 34.01 10.59 10.33
CA TYR A 150 33.67 11.66 11.26
C TYR A 150 34.95 12.29 11.83
N PRO A 151 35.21 13.59 11.61
CA PRO A 151 36.45 14.25 12.02
C PRO A 151 36.79 14.15 13.51
N GLY A 152 35.79 13.91 14.38
CA GLY A 152 35.97 13.73 15.83
C GLY A 152 36.32 12.30 16.28
N LEU A 153 36.29 11.33 15.35
CA LEU A 153 36.45 9.90 15.63
C LEU A 153 37.62 9.29 14.83
N GLN A 154 38.57 10.10 14.38
CA GLN A 154 39.70 9.65 13.54
C GLN A 154 40.60 8.57 14.18
N TRP A 155 40.52 8.42 15.51
CA TRP A 155 41.23 7.39 16.30
C TRP A 155 40.40 6.12 16.50
N PHE A 156 39.21 6.04 15.90
CA PHE A 156 38.29 4.91 16.01
C PHE A 156 38.45 4.00 14.80
N ASP A 157 39.13 2.88 15.00
CA ASP A 157 39.37 1.82 14.01
C ASP A 157 38.64 0.51 14.39
N TRP A 158 38.83 -0.54 13.58
CA TRP A 158 38.19 -1.84 13.80
C TRP A 158 38.56 -2.50 15.13
N ASP A 159 39.75 -2.21 15.67
CA ASP A 159 40.20 -2.78 16.94
C ASP A 159 39.45 -2.16 18.13
N TYR A 160 38.97 -0.92 18.00
CA TYR A 160 38.24 -0.19 19.04
C TYR A 160 36.71 -0.39 19.01
N ALA A 161 36.13 -0.80 17.88
CA ALA A 161 34.67 -0.94 17.73
C ALA A 161 33.99 -1.87 18.77
N PRO A 162 34.57 -3.02 19.16
CA PRO A 162 33.96 -3.92 20.16
C PRO A 162 33.81 -3.31 21.56
N LEU A 163 34.56 -2.25 21.89
CA LEU A 163 34.51 -1.60 23.22
C LEU A 163 33.27 -0.71 23.42
N TYR A 164 32.64 -0.25 22.34
CA TYR A 164 31.54 0.72 22.40
C TYR A 164 30.18 0.14 22.04
N PHE A 165 30.14 -0.84 21.15
CA PHE A 165 28.89 -1.37 20.61
C PHE A 165 28.44 -2.68 21.27
N GLY A 166 29.25 -3.26 22.16
CA GLY A 166 28.95 -4.55 22.77
C GLY A 166 28.90 -5.68 21.73
N ARG A 167 28.77 -6.92 22.19
CA ARG A 167 28.58 -8.07 21.29
C ARG A 167 27.12 -8.28 20.96
#